data_AF-A0A162ISY2-F1
#
_entry.id   AF-A0A162ISY2-F1
#
_cell.length_a   1.000
_cell.length_b   1.000
_cell.length_c   1.000
_cell.angle_alpha   90.00
_cell.angle_beta   90.00
_cell.angle_gamma   90.00
#
_symmetry.space_group_name_H-M   'P 1'
#
loop_
_entity.id
_entity.type
_entity.pdbx_description
1 polymer ?
#
loop_
_entity_poly.entity_id
_entity_poly.type
_entity_poly.pdbx_seq_one_letter_code
_entity_poly.pdbx_strand_id
1 'polypeptide(L)' 'MAEVATERKEKLEAQIKSADMSEEMQQEAIDVATEAMEKFPIEKDIAQYIKKEVLYIS' A
#
# COMPACT_ATOMS: atom_id res chain seq x y z
N MET A 1 -3.47 1.86 -36.80
CA MET A 1 -3.12 0.51 -36.34
C MET A 1 -2.16 0.72 -35.17
N ALA A 2 -2.65 0.94 -33.95
CA ALA A 2 -3.01 -0.08 -32.95
C ALA A 2 -1.76 -0.96 -32.65
N GLU A 3 -1.24 -1.14 -31.43
CA GLU A 3 -1.89 -1.44 -30.13
C GLU A 3 -0.88 -1.08 -28.99
N VAL A 4 -1.28 -0.44 -27.87
CA VAL A 4 -1.55 -1.00 -26.51
C VAL A 4 -0.27 -1.57 -25.83
N ALA A 5 0.15 -1.25 -24.61
CA ALA A 5 -0.50 -0.72 -23.42
C ALA A 5 0.48 0.20 -22.67
N THR A 6 0.00 1.34 -22.20
CA THR A 6 0.59 1.97 -21.02
C THR A 6 0.34 1.00 -19.88
N GLU A 7 1.37 0.22 -19.50
CA GLU A 7 1.37 -0.48 -18.23
C GLU A 7 1.14 0.59 -17.17
N ARG A 8 -0.10 0.66 -16.66
CA ARG A 8 -0.39 1.38 -15.43
C ARG A 8 0.34 0.62 -14.34
N LYS A 9 1.64 0.88 -14.19
CA LYS A 9 2.16 1.06 -12.85
C LYS A 9 1.38 2.26 -12.33
N GLU A 10 0.17 2.02 -11.84
CA GLU A 10 -0.40 2.83 -10.78
C GLU A 10 0.69 2.82 -9.73
N LYS A 11 1.56 3.83 -9.80
CA LYS A 11 2.25 4.34 -8.64
C LYS A 11 1.08 4.58 -7.70
N LEU A 12 0.89 3.68 -6.75
CA LEU A 12 -0.13 3.78 -5.72
C LEU A 12 0.29 5.01 -4.91
N GLU A 13 0.03 6.19 -5.48
CA GLU A 13 0.18 7.46 -4.80
C GLU A 13 -0.91 7.41 -3.77
N ALA A 14 -0.55 6.93 -2.58
CA ALA A 14 -1.49 6.70 -1.51
C ALA A 14 -2.22 8.01 -1.23
N GLN A 15 -3.48 8.06 -1.66
CA GLN A 15 -4.31 9.24 -1.52
C GLN A 15 -4.89 9.27 -0.11
N ILE A 16 -4.24 10.01 0.77
CA ILE A 16 -4.70 10.16 2.16
C ILE A 16 -5.74 11.28 2.20
N LYS A 17 -7.01 10.89 2.26
CA LYS A 17 -8.16 11.81 2.26
C LYS A 17 -8.47 12.39 3.64
N SER A 18 -8.08 11.69 4.72
CA SER A 18 -8.09 12.13 6.11
C SER A 18 -7.40 11.06 6.96
N ALA A 19 -6.40 11.43 7.74
CA ALA A 19 -5.75 10.55 8.69
C ALA A 19 -5.41 11.33 9.96
N ASP A 20 -5.73 10.77 11.12
CA ASP A 20 -5.34 11.28 12.45
C ASP A 20 -3.89 10.86 12.80
N MET A 21 -3.21 10.26 11.84
CA MET A 21 -1.87 9.71 11.91
C MET A 21 -0.89 10.70 11.26
N SER A 22 0.23 10.99 11.93
CA SER A 22 1.29 11.86 11.43
C SER A 22 1.78 11.44 10.04
N GLU A 23 2.29 12.40 9.26
CA GLU A 23 2.81 12.15 7.90
C GLU A 23 3.89 11.05 7.87
N GLU A 24 4.68 10.92 8.94
CA GLU A 24 5.67 9.85 9.12
C GLU A 24 5.01 8.45 9.19
N MET A 25 3.97 8.29 10.01
CA MET A 25 3.20 7.04 10.13
C MET A 25 2.47 6.68 8.83
N GLN A 26 2.01 7.69 8.10
CA GLN A 26 1.42 7.50 6.78
C GLN A 26 2.44 6.95 5.78
N GLN A 27 3.65 7.51 5.77
CA GLN A 27 4.71 7.06 4.89
C GLN A 27 5.12 5.61 5.21
N GLU A 28 5.23 5.27 6.49
CA GLU A 28 5.49 3.89 6.93
C GLU A 28 4.35 2.94 6.53
N ALA A 29 3.09 3.34 6.67
CA ALA A 29 1.96 2.49 6.25
C ALA A 29 1.97 2.17 4.75
N ILE A 30 2.43 3.11 3.92
CA ILE A 30 2.56 2.92 2.46
C ILE A 30 3.71 1.97 2.12
N ASP A 31 4.84 2.14 2.80
CA ASP A 31 6.03 1.30 2.61
C ASP A 31 5.71 -0.16 2.99
N VAL A 32 5.05 -0.35 4.14
CA VAL A 32 4.54 -1.63 4.63
C VAL A 32 3.55 -2.26 3.67
N ALA A 33 2.61 -1.49 3.11
CA ALA A 33 1.65 -2.01 2.14
C ALA A 33 2.33 -2.48 0.85
N THR A 34 3.34 -1.73 0.40
CA THR A 34 4.14 -2.08 -0.77
C THR A 34 4.93 -3.37 -0.50
N GLU A 35 5.61 -3.45 0.65
CA GLU A 35 6.37 -4.63 1.05
C GLU A 35 5.48 -5.88 1.20
N ALA A 36 4.27 -5.71 1.74
CA ALA A 36 3.31 -6.79 1.90
C ALA A 36 2.86 -7.37 0.56
N MET A 37 2.61 -6.51 -0.43
CA MET A 37 2.23 -6.94 -1.78
C MET A 37 3.35 -7.69 -2.50
N GLU A 38 4.62 -7.44 -2.15
CA GLU A 38 5.77 -8.16 -2.69
C GLU A 38 6.08 -9.46 -1.93
N LYS A 39 5.95 -9.47 -0.59
CA LYS A 39 6.23 -10.65 0.25
C LYS A 39 5.12 -11.71 0.20
N PHE A 40 3.86 -11.29 0.07
CA PHE A 40 2.72 -12.18 0.20
C PHE A 40 1.92 -12.25 -1.10
N PRO A 41 1.85 -13.41 -1.77
CA PRO A 41 1.05 -13.57 -2.98
C PRO A 41 -0.45 -13.77 -2.70
N ILE A 42 -0.84 -13.92 -1.42
CA ILE A 42 -2.21 -14.17 -0.99
C ILE A 42 -2.79 -12.88 -0.42
N GLU A 43 -3.83 -12.33 -1.06
CA GLU A 43 -4.52 -11.09 -0.64
C GLU A 43 -4.94 -11.10 0.84
N LYS A 44 -5.34 -12.27 1.34
CA LYS A 44 -5.74 -12.43 2.74
C LYS A 44 -4.58 -12.21 3.72
N ASP A 45 -3.38 -12.63 3.34
CA ASP A 45 -2.15 -12.47 4.11
C ASP A 45 -1.64 -11.03 4.02
N ILE A 46 -1.68 -10.42 2.82
CA ILE A 46 -1.41 -9.00 2.60
C ILE A 46 -2.31 -8.15 3.52
N ALA A 47 -3.62 -8.39 3.51
CA ALA A 47 -4.57 -7.65 4.33
C ALA A 47 -4.32 -7.84 5.83
N GLN A 48 -3.94 -9.05 6.27
CA GLN A 48 -3.55 -9.29 7.67
C GLN A 48 -2.26 -8.59 8.05
N TYR A 49 -1.25 -8.61 7.18
CA TYR A 49 0.05 -7.98 7.42
C TYR A 49 -0.10 -6.46 7.51
N ILE A 50 -0.73 -5.83 6.51
CA ILE A 50 -1.00 -4.40 6.50
C ILE A 50 -1.83 -4.01 7.72
N LYS A 51 -2.90 -4.74 8.02
CA LYS A 51 -3.71 -4.46 9.21
C LYS A 51 -2.90 -4.58 10.50
N LYS A 52 -2.04 -5.58 10.62
CA LYS A 52 -1.27 -5.79 11.85
C LYS A 52 -0.19 -4.73 12.03
N GLU A 53 0.55 -4.44 10.98
CA GLU A 53 1.66 -3.50 11.00
C GLU A 53 1.13 -2.07 11.09
N VAL A 54 0.17 -1.66 10.25
CA VAL A 54 -0.42 -0.30 10.30
C VAL A 54 -1.16 -0.02 11.61
N LEU A 55 -1.82 -1.01 12.22
CA LEU A 55 -2.44 -0.83 13.55
C LEU A 55 -1.43 -0.80 14.70
N TYR A 56 -0.22 -1.33 14.51
CA TYR A 56 0.84 -1.29 15.53
C TYR A 56 1.60 0.04 15.53
N ILE A 57 1.48 0.84 14.46
CA ILE A 57 2.17 2.13 14.35
C ILE A 57 1.40 3.23 15.15
N SER A 58 0.12 3.02 15.49
CA SER A 58 -0.73 3.94 16.30
C SER A 58 -0.29 4.15 17.75
#